data_AF-A0A552UXD3-F1
#
_entry.id   AF-A0A552UXD3-F1
#
_cell.length_a   1.000
_cell.length_b   1.000
_cell.length_c   1.000
_cell.angle_alpha   90.00
_cell.angle_beta   90.00
_cell.angle_gamma   90.00
#
_symmetry.space_group_name_H-M   'P 1'
#
loop_
_entity.id
_entity.type
_entity.pdbx_description
1 polymer ?
#
loop_
_entity_poly.entity_id
_entity_poly.type
_entity_poly.pdbx_seq_one_letter_code
_entity_poly.pdbx_strand_id
1 'polypeptide(L)'
;MKNIRFLNWALIVFMGIYILGIFLSFYLIWDSAIIRNSYKMYGYIGYVNILMGFLFLYGLYQIQRSIAASIESNFFSFKSAIYLKRGGYVLLAYTIIATIKTILLMDVMKTEILISNSSEHGVLFIVSIGLLAVADIIKNGTRIKQENDLTI
;
A
#
# COMPACT_ATOMS: atom_id res chain seq x y z
N MET A 1 19.37 -13.97 5.25
CA MET A 1 18.12 -13.97 6.04
C MET A 1 18.01 -12.83 7.06
N LYS A 2 19.09 -12.41 7.74
CA LYS A 2 19.05 -11.27 8.69
C LYS A 2 18.47 -9.98 8.08
N ASN A 3 18.85 -9.64 6.85
CA ASN A 3 18.38 -8.41 6.17
C ASN A 3 16.86 -8.42 5.89
N ILE A 4 16.28 -9.58 5.59
CA ILE A 4 14.83 -9.70 5.31
C ILE A 4 14.02 -9.64 6.61
N ARG A 5 14.55 -10.20 7.71
CA ARG A 5 13.97 -10.03 9.04
C ARG A 5 13.98 -8.56 9.47
N PHE A 6 15.08 -7.85 9.20
CA PHE A 6 15.15 -6.41 9.43
C PHE A 6 14.11 -5.65 8.58
N LEU A 7 13.96 -5.97 7.29
CA LEU A 7 12.94 -5.38 6.43
C LEU A 7 11.52 -5.60 6.98
N ASN A 8 11.20 -6.82 7.41
CA ASN A 8 9.90 -7.12 8.02
C ASN A 8 9.64 -6.27 9.27
N TRP A 9 10.65 -6.14 10.14
CA TRP A 9 10.54 -5.33 11.36
C TRP A 9 10.41 -3.84 11.04
N ALA A 10 11.22 -3.32 10.12
CA ALA A 10 11.12 -1.94 9.66
C ALA A 10 9.73 -1.62 9.09
N LEU A 11 9.13 -2.56 8.35
CA LEU A 11 7.79 -2.40 7.77
C LEU A 11 6.70 -2.39 8.86
N ILE A 12 6.84 -3.19 9.92
CA ILE A 12 5.95 -3.14 11.10
C ILE A 12 6.03 -1.77 11.79
N VAL A 13 7.24 -1.27 12.04
CA VAL A 13 7.45 0.04 12.67
C VAL A 13 6.86 1.15 11.79
N PHE A 14 7.11 1.09 10.48
CA PHE A 14 6.55 2.04 9.52
C PHE A 14 5.03 2.04 9.52
N MET A 15 4.37 0.86 9.54
CA MET A 15 2.92 0.77 9.66
C MET A 15 2.42 1.36 10.99
N GLY A 16 3.14 1.16 12.11
CA GLY A 16 2.81 1.76 13.39
C GLY A 16 2.83 3.30 13.36
N ILE A 17 3.88 3.88 12.77
CA ILE A 17 3.99 5.33 12.56
C ILE A 17 2.86 5.83 11.66
N TYR A 18 2.55 5.10 10.60
CA TYR A 18 1.49 5.45 9.66
C TYR A 18 0.10 5.46 10.32
N ILE A 19 -0.18 4.49 11.19
CA ILE A 19 -1.41 4.44 12.00
C ILE A 19 -1.55 5.71 12.86
N LEU A 20 -0.47 6.15 13.51
CA LEU A 20 -0.48 7.42 14.27
C LEU A 20 -0.81 8.61 13.37
N GLY A 21 -0.29 8.63 12.14
CA GLY A 21 -0.64 9.65 11.13
C GLY A 21 -2.12 9.66 10.75
N ILE A 22 -2.75 8.48 10.62
CA ILE A 22 -4.20 8.36 10.38
C ILE A 22 -4.98 8.94 11.57
N PHE A 23 -4.61 8.61 12.80
CA PHE A 23 -5.27 9.13 14.00
C PHE A 23 -5.10 10.64 14.15
N LEU A 24 -3.91 11.18 13.86
CA LEU A 24 -3.68 12.61 13.85
C LEU A 24 -4.57 13.31 12.80
N SER A 25 -4.69 12.71 11.61
CA SER A 25 -5.57 13.23 10.55
C SER A 25 -7.04 13.23 10.99
N PHE A 26 -7.48 12.19 11.68
CA PHE A 26 -8.83 12.10 12.25
C PHE A 26 -9.07 13.19 13.31
N TYR A 27 -8.11 13.38 14.22
CA TYR A 27 -8.17 14.42 15.25
C TYR A 27 -8.26 15.82 14.64
N LEU A 28 -7.44 16.13 13.63
CA LEU A 28 -7.45 17.43 12.94
C LEU A 28 -8.79 17.69 12.23
N ILE A 29 -9.40 16.67 11.63
CA ILE A 29 -10.72 16.80 11.00
C ILE A 29 -11.81 17.04 12.04
N TRP A 30 -11.73 16.39 13.20
CA TRP A 30 -12.70 16.52 14.29
C TRP A 30 -12.64 17.87 15.00
N ASP A 31 -11.42 18.30 15.35
CA ASP A 31 -11.17 19.50 16.16
C ASP A 31 -11.31 20.80 15.37
N SER A 32 -11.01 20.78 14.07
CA SER A 32 -11.06 22.00 13.26
C SER A 32 -12.48 22.57 13.11
N ALA A 33 -12.76 23.62 13.88
CA ALA A 33 -13.91 24.50 13.69
C ALA A 33 -13.96 25.12 12.27
N ILE A 34 -12.81 25.20 11.60
CA ILE A 34 -12.63 25.72 10.24
C ILE A 34 -13.25 24.80 9.17
N ILE A 35 -13.11 23.47 9.29
CA ILE A 35 -13.74 22.52 8.34
C ILE A 35 -15.27 22.48 8.54
N ARG A 36 -15.74 22.77 9.76
CA ARG A 36 -17.16 22.80 10.11
C ARG A 36 -17.92 23.96 9.44
N ASN A 37 -17.25 25.09 9.18
CA ASN A 37 -17.85 26.30 8.59
C ASN A 37 -17.49 26.52 7.11
N SER A 38 -16.38 25.97 6.61
CA SER A 38 -15.94 26.18 5.23
C SER A 38 -16.23 24.95 4.36
N TYR A 39 -17.41 24.96 3.75
CA TYR A 39 -17.89 24.06 2.68
C TYR A 39 -17.92 22.56 3.00
N LYS A 40 -19.14 22.00 3.04
CA LYS A 40 -19.45 20.56 3.17
C LYS A 40 -18.53 19.64 2.33
N MET A 41 -18.07 20.11 1.16
CA MET A 41 -17.18 19.39 0.25
C MET A 41 -15.79 19.05 0.83
N TYR A 42 -15.19 19.92 1.65
CA TYR A 42 -13.86 19.67 2.23
C TYR A 42 -13.89 18.63 3.37
N GLY A 43 -14.99 18.56 4.12
CA GLY A 43 -15.20 17.50 5.12
C GLY A 43 -15.19 16.11 4.47
N TYR A 44 -15.94 15.92 3.38
CA TYR A 44 -15.97 14.66 2.64
C TYR A 44 -14.59 14.25 2.10
N ILE A 45 -13.81 15.20 1.58
CA ILE A 45 -12.43 14.94 1.11
C ILE A 45 -11.53 14.45 2.26
N GLY A 46 -11.70 14.99 3.47
CA GLY A 46 -11.00 14.51 4.67
C GLY A 46 -11.30 13.05 5.00
N TYR A 47 -12.57 12.65 4.99
CA TYR A 47 -12.96 11.25 5.22
C TYR A 47 -12.47 10.30 4.11
N VAL A 48 -12.47 10.76 2.85
CA VAL A 48 -11.88 10.01 1.73
C VAL A 48 -10.39 9.78 1.98
N ASN A 49 -9.64 10.78 2.45
CA ASN A 49 -8.21 10.63 2.76
C ASN A 49 -7.97 9.59 3.87
N ILE A 50 -8.81 9.56 4.90
CA ILE A 50 -8.73 8.54 5.96
C ILE A 50 -8.97 7.14 5.38
N LEU A 51 -10.02 6.97 4.57
CA LEU A 51 -10.33 5.70 3.91
C LEU A 51 -9.16 5.24 3.02
N MET A 52 -8.59 6.16 2.24
CA MET A 52 -7.40 5.89 1.43
C MET A 52 -6.20 5.49 2.31
N GLY A 53 -6.06 6.11 3.49
CA GLY A 53 -5.06 5.73 4.49
C GLY A 53 -5.21 4.27 4.92
N PHE A 54 -6.42 3.83 5.26
CA PHE A 54 -6.68 2.43 5.60
C PHE A 54 -6.44 1.48 4.43
N LEU A 55 -6.81 1.87 3.21
CA LEU A 55 -6.57 1.07 2.01
C LEU A 55 -5.07 0.85 1.78
N PHE A 56 -4.27 1.92 1.89
CA PHE A 56 -2.81 1.85 1.79
C PHE A 56 -2.21 0.98 2.89
N LEU A 57 -2.64 1.17 4.14
CA LEU A 57 -2.19 0.37 5.28
C LEU A 57 -2.51 -1.12 5.09
N TYR A 58 -3.67 -1.45 4.55
CA TYR A 58 -4.03 -2.83 4.23
C TYR A 58 -3.12 -3.41 3.13
N GLY A 59 -2.76 -2.62 2.12
CA GLY A 59 -1.77 -3.01 1.10
C GLY A 59 -0.41 -3.34 1.71
N LEU A 60 0.10 -2.47 2.59
CA LEU A 60 1.34 -2.70 3.32
C LEU A 60 1.28 -3.93 4.22
N TYR A 61 0.15 -4.14 4.91
CA TYR A 61 -0.04 -5.31 5.76
C TYR A 61 0.05 -6.62 4.95
N GLN A 62 -0.48 -6.65 3.74
CA GLN A 62 -0.34 -7.83 2.87
C GLN A 62 1.12 -8.05 2.44
N ILE A 63 1.87 -6.99 2.15
CA ILE A 63 3.31 -7.09 1.87
C ILE A 63 4.06 -7.62 3.10
N GLN A 64 3.73 -7.13 4.29
CA GLN A 64 4.29 -7.61 5.56
C GLN A 64 4.07 -9.12 5.72
N ARG A 65 2.84 -9.59 5.51
CA ARG A 65 2.49 -11.01 5.60
C ARG A 65 3.21 -11.86 4.56
N SER A 66 3.42 -11.34 3.36
CA SER A 66 4.23 -12.02 2.34
C SER A 66 5.67 -12.20 2.81
N ILE A 67 6.30 -11.14 3.31
CA ILE A 67 7.68 -11.20 3.81
C ILE A 67 7.79 -12.17 5.00
N ALA A 68 6.85 -12.10 5.95
CA ALA A 68 6.79 -13.02 7.08
C ALA A 68 6.67 -14.49 6.62
N ALA A 69 5.75 -14.78 5.69
CA ALA A 69 5.59 -16.11 5.13
C ALA A 69 6.87 -16.60 4.42
N SER A 70 7.57 -15.73 3.69
CA SER A 70 8.86 -16.07 3.05
C SER A 70 9.98 -16.35 4.05
N ILE A 71 9.94 -15.73 5.24
CA ILE A 71 10.90 -16.02 6.33
C ILE A 71 10.61 -17.38 6.96
N GLU A 72 9.33 -17.73 7.16
CA GLU A 72 8.92 -18.98 7.83
C GLU A 72 9.04 -20.22 6.93
N SER A 73 8.74 -20.10 5.64
CA SER A 73 8.56 -21.25 4.74
C SER A 73 9.50 -21.27 3.53
N ASN A 74 10.65 -20.59 3.66
CA ASN A 74 11.59 -20.26 2.57
C ASN A 74 10.97 -19.36 1.48
N PHE A 75 11.83 -18.72 0.68
CA PHE A 75 11.44 -17.67 -0.28
C PHE A 75 10.28 -18.04 -1.22
N PHE A 76 10.22 -19.30 -1.65
CA PHE A 76 9.25 -19.83 -2.60
C PHE A 76 8.04 -20.46 -1.92
N SER A 77 7.31 -19.69 -1.12
CA SER A 77 6.06 -20.17 -0.51
C SER A 77 4.82 -19.66 -1.25
N PHE A 78 3.87 -20.57 -1.47
CA PHE A 78 2.59 -20.25 -2.11
C PHE A 78 1.82 -19.17 -1.34
N LYS A 79 1.89 -19.20 0.01
CA LYS A 79 1.29 -18.17 0.87
C LYS A 79 1.91 -16.80 0.62
N SER A 80 3.23 -16.72 0.49
CA SER A 80 3.91 -15.46 0.20
C SER A 80 3.47 -14.88 -1.15
N ALA A 81 3.40 -15.71 -2.19
CA ALA A 81 2.91 -15.27 -3.51
C ALA A 81 1.48 -14.72 -3.45
N ILE A 82 0.57 -15.37 -2.71
CA ILE A 82 -0.82 -14.89 -2.56
C ILE A 82 -0.85 -13.53 -1.88
N TYR A 83 -0.16 -13.37 -0.75
CA TYR A 83 -0.17 -12.11 -0.01
C TYR A 83 0.48 -10.98 -0.82
N LEU A 84 1.58 -11.25 -1.52
CA LEU A 84 2.24 -10.26 -2.37
C LEU A 84 1.33 -9.81 -3.52
N LYS A 85 0.63 -10.77 -4.15
CA LYS A 85 -0.34 -10.48 -5.22
C LYS A 85 -1.50 -9.63 -4.72
N ARG A 86 -2.06 -9.96 -3.55
CA ARG A 86 -3.12 -9.17 -2.91
C ARG A 86 -2.63 -7.76 -2.56
N GLY A 87 -1.43 -7.63 -2.00
CA GLY A 87 -0.81 -6.33 -1.72
C GLY A 87 -0.64 -5.48 -2.97
N GLY A 88 -0.13 -6.09 -4.06
CA GLY A 88 0.00 -5.43 -5.36
C GLY A 88 -1.33 -4.92 -5.92
N TYR A 89 -2.40 -5.74 -5.89
CA TYR A 89 -3.73 -5.29 -6.33
C TYR A 89 -4.32 -4.18 -5.47
N VAL A 90 -4.16 -4.26 -4.14
CA VAL A 90 -4.66 -3.23 -3.22
C VAL A 90 -3.94 -1.90 -3.44
N LEU A 91 -2.62 -1.91 -3.60
CA LEU A 91 -1.86 -0.69 -3.89
C LEU A 91 -2.16 -0.16 -5.29
N LEU A 92 -2.39 -1.02 -6.27
CA LEU A 92 -2.81 -0.60 -7.60
C LEU A 92 -4.18 0.10 -7.56
N ALA A 93 -5.14 -0.46 -6.82
CA ALA A 93 -6.45 0.16 -6.60
C ALA A 93 -6.31 1.51 -5.87
N TYR A 94 -5.48 1.58 -4.82
CA TYR A 94 -5.16 2.84 -4.14
C TYR A 94 -4.64 3.88 -5.12
N THR A 95 -3.65 3.54 -5.95
CA THR A 95 -3.04 4.46 -6.91
C THR A 95 -4.02 4.97 -7.94
N ILE A 96 -4.91 4.11 -8.45
CA ILE A 96 -5.98 4.51 -9.38
C ILE A 96 -6.92 5.51 -8.72
N ILE A 97 -7.41 5.20 -7.51
CA ILE A 97 -8.31 6.10 -6.77
C ILE A 97 -7.63 7.43 -6.47
N ALA A 98 -6.35 7.41 -6.09
CA ALA A 98 -5.57 8.60 -5.76
C ALA A 98 -5.36 9.50 -7.00
N THR A 99 -5.12 8.87 -8.14
CA THR A 99 -5.00 9.54 -9.44
C THR A 99 -6.32 10.20 -9.84
N ILE A 100 -7.44 9.47 -9.77
CA ILE A 100 -8.77 10.02 -10.05
C ILE A 100 -9.07 11.21 -9.13
N LYS A 101 -8.82 11.07 -7.83
CA LYS A 101 -9.00 12.17 -6.87
C LYS A 101 -8.16 13.40 -7.24
N THR A 102 -6.92 13.21 -7.66
CA THR A 102 -6.03 14.32 -8.03
C THR A 102 -6.50 15.02 -9.30
N ILE A 103 -6.99 14.27 -10.29
CA ILE A 103 -7.61 14.83 -11.49
C ILE A 103 -8.86 15.65 -11.11
N LEU A 104 -9.71 15.13 -10.23
CA LEU A 104 -10.93 15.83 -9.78
C LEU A 104 -10.66 17.11 -8.98
N LEU A 105 -9.48 17.23 -8.37
CA LEU A 105 -9.09 18.39 -7.55
C LEU A 105 -8.04 19.27 -8.25
N MET A 106 -7.74 19.02 -9.52
CA MET A 106 -6.64 19.69 -10.22
C MET A 106 -6.81 21.22 -10.24
N ASP A 107 -8.05 21.70 -10.43
CA ASP A 107 -8.36 23.14 -10.54
C ASP A 107 -8.16 23.93 -9.24
N VAL A 108 -8.14 23.25 -8.10
CA VAL A 108 -7.97 23.87 -6.77
C VAL A 108 -6.61 23.57 -6.13
N MET A 109 -5.80 22.72 -6.75
CA MET A 109 -4.46 22.37 -6.25
C MET A 109 -3.40 23.31 -6.80
N LYS A 110 -2.41 23.65 -5.95
CA LYS A 110 -1.19 24.32 -6.41
C LYS A 110 -0.40 23.38 -7.31
N THR A 111 0.26 23.94 -8.33
CA THR A 111 1.06 23.17 -9.30
C THR A 111 2.12 22.30 -8.62
N GLU A 112 2.78 22.79 -7.56
CA GLU A 112 3.76 22.02 -6.79
C GLU A 112 3.16 20.75 -6.17
N ILE A 113 1.96 20.87 -5.61
CA ILE A 113 1.22 19.74 -5.01
C ILE A 113 0.82 18.75 -6.09
N LEU A 114 0.38 19.25 -7.26
CA LEU A 114 0.00 18.42 -8.39
C LEU A 114 1.19 17.58 -8.91
N ILE A 115 2.36 18.21 -9.06
CA ILE A 115 3.60 17.53 -9.49
C ILE A 115 4.03 16.48 -8.47
N SER A 116 3.98 16.83 -7.18
CA SER A 116 4.33 15.91 -6.08
C SER A 116 3.42 14.69 -6.09
N ASN A 117 2.10 14.89 -6.08
CA ASN A 117 1.12 13.80 -6.09
C ASN A 117 1.26 12.92 -7.34
N SER A 118 1.43 13.52 -8.51
CA SER A 118 1.58 12.76 -9.76
C SER A 118 2.84 11.89 -9.75
N SER A 119 3.94 12.41 -9.21
CA SER A 119 5.19 11.65 -9.07
C SER A 119 5.04 10.49 -8.10
N GLU A 120 4.41 10.72 -6.94
CA GLU A 120 4.12 9.69 -5.94
C GLU A 120 3.25 8.57 -6.52
N HIS A 121 2.18 8.93 -7.25
CA HIS A 121 1.30 7.96 -7.89
C HIS A 121 2.03 7.16 -8.97
N GLY A 122 2.90 7.80 -9.77
CA GLY A 122 3.72 7.11 -10.76
C GLY A 122 4.63 6.06 -10.13
N VAL A 123 5.30 6.41 -9.03
CA VAL A 123 6.15 5.48 -8.27
C VAL A 123 5.31 4.33 -7.70
N LEU A 124 4.19 4.62 -7.05
CA LEU A 124 3.31 3.59 -6.47
C LEU A 124 2.72 2.68 -7.54
N PHE A 125 2.42 3.18 -8.73
CA PHE A 125 1.97 2.37 -9.86
C PHE A 125 3.04 1.35 -10.25
N ILE A 126 4.28 1.80 -10.47
CA ILE A 126 5.41 0.94 -10.82
C ILE A 126 5.65 -0.11 -9.74
N VAL A 127 5.65 0.31 -8.47
CA VAL A 127 5.81 -0.60 -7.32
C VAL A 127 4.70 -1.64 -7.30
N SER A 128 3.45 -1.24 -7.52
CA SER A 128 2.29 -2.15 -7.52
C SER A 128 2.41 -3.22 -8.61
N ILE A 129 2.78 -2.82 -9.82
CA ILE A 129 3.03 -3.75 -10.95
C ILE A 129 4.23 -4.66 -10.65
N GLY A 130 5.31 -4.10 -10.08
CA GLY A 130 6.49 -4.87 -9.67
C GLY A 130 6.15 -5.96 -8.65
N LEU A 131 5.29 -5.66 -7.67
CA LEU A 131 4.81 -6.65 -6.69
C LEU A 131 4.01 -7.78 -7.35
N LEU A 132 3.17 -7.46 -8.33
CA LEU A 132 2.41 -8.47 -9.09
C LEU A 132 3.35 -9.38 -9.89
N ALA A 133 4.35 -8.79 -10.56
CA ALA A 133 5.35 -9.56 -11.32
C ALA A 133 6.16 -10.49 -10.41
N VAL A 134 6.64 -9.98 -9.27
CA VAL A 134 7.37 -10.79 -8.28
C VAL A 134 6.49 -11.90 -7.72
N ALA A 135 5.20 -11.64 -7.48
CA ALA A 135 4.28 -12.67 -6.99
C ALA A 135 4.13 -13.83 -7.98
N ASP A 136 4.07 -13.53 -9.29
CA ASP A 136 4.00 -14.55 -10.33
C ASP A 136 5.32 -15.33 -10.46
N ILE A 137 6.48 -14.67 -10.30
CA ILE A 137 7.80 -15.34 -10.22
C ILE A 137 7.85 -16.31 -9.04
N ILE A 138 7.43 -15.87 -7.84
CA ILE A 138 7.41 -16.73 -6.65
C ILE A 138 6.48 -17.93 -6.87
N LYS A 139 5.28 -17.71 -7.42
CA LYS A 139 4.31 -18.78 -7.70
C LYS A 139 4.87 -19.83 -8.65
N ASN A 140 5.51 -19.40 -9.74
CA ASN A 140 6.12 -20.30 -10.71
C ASN A 140 7.30 -21.06 -10.10
N GLY A 141 8.15 -20.39 -9.30
CA GLY A 141 9.23 -21.04 -8.56
C GLY A 141 8.74 -22.09 -7.56
N THR A 142 7.64 -21.82 -6.85
CA THR A 142 7.02 -22.82 -5.96
C THR A 142 6.52 -24.04 -6.73
N ARG A 143 5.91 -23.84 -7.91
CA ARG A 143 5.42 -24.95 -8.75
C ARG A 143 6.57 -25.82 -9.26
N ILE A 144 7.64 -25.22 -9.77
CA ILE A 144 8.84 -25.95 -10.22
C ILE A 144 9.42 -26.78 -9.08
N LYS A 145 9.50 -26.19 -7.88
CA LYS A 145 9.99 -26.92 -6.70
C LYS A 145 9.10 -28.13 -6.38
N GLN A 146 7.78 -27.97 -6.40
CA GLN A 146 6.84 -29.07 -6.18
C GLN A 146 6.95 -30.18 -7.24
N GLU A 147 7.07 -29.80 -8.52
CA GLU A 147 7.23 -30.77 -9.60
C GLU A 147 8.55 -31.57 -9.44
N ASN A 148 9.63 -30.90 -9.04
CA ASN A 148 10.91 -31.55 -8.78
C ASN A 148 10.86 -32.49 -7.57
N ASP A 149 10.23 -32.05 -6.46
CA ASP A 149 10.07 -32.85 -5.23
C ASP A 149 9.14 -34.08 -5.44
N LEU A 150 8.33 -34.12 -6.50
CA LEU A 150 7.47 -35.26 -6.85
C LEU A 150 8.13 -36.26 -7.81
N THR A 151 9.23 -35.85 -8.47
CA THR A 151 9.88 -36.63 -9.53
C THR A 151 11.16 -37.32 -9.04
N ILE A 152 11.80 -36.80 -8.00
CA ILE A 152 13.01 -37.34 -7.35
C ILE A 152 12.61 -38.03 -6.05
#